data_AF-A0A2G2FIF4-F1
#
_entry.id   AF-A0A2G2FIF4-F1
#
_cell.length_a   1.000
_cell.length_b   1.000
_cell.length_c   1.000
_cell.angle_alpha   90.00
_cell.angle_beta   90.00
_cell.angle_gamma   90.00
#
_symmetry.space_group_name_H-M   'P 1'
#
loop_
_entity.id
_entity.type
_entity.pdbx_description
1 polymer ?
#
loop_
_entity_poly.entity_id
_entity_poly.type
_entity_poly.pdbx_seq_one_letter_code
_entity_poly.pdbx_strand_id
1 'polypeptide(L)'
;MLTVNDFRLRVDNQIVGYKRVSGNYTLFSLDLFHWNGKPIDFSQSDRCTGLQDKNNNWLFEQDIIQSTDYPDNTFVVMYDNHLTKFLLVEINEQVIFEHSIELVCNDKRKVTRITFNFIN
;
A
#
# COMPACT_ATOMS: atom_id res chain seq x y z
N MET A 1 -6.41 5.46 -12.44
CA MET A 1 -6.05 4.16 -11.84
C MET A 1 -4.64 4.28 -11.26
N LEU A 2 -4.39 3.76 -10.06
CA LEU A 2 -3.03 3.67 -9.53
C LEU A 2 -2.37 2.36 -9.95
N THR A 3 -1.05 2.36 -10.02
CA THR A 3 -0.22 1.23 -10.43
C THR A 3 0.93 1.03 -9.46
N VAL A 4 1.71 -0.04 -9.64
CA VAL A 4 2.93 -0.29 -8.85
C VAL A 4 4.02 0.79 -9.01
N ASN A 5 3.87 1.69 -9.99
CA ASN A 5 4.73 2.86 -10.17
C ASN A 5 4.24 4.11 -9.42
N ASP A 6 3.15 3.97 -8.66
CA ASP A 6 2.61 5.00 -7.78
C ASP A 6 2.98 4.72 -6.34
N PHE A 7 3.18 5.78 -5.57
CA PHE A 7 3.66 5.74 -4.21
C PHE A 7 2.84 6.68 -3.34
N ARG A 8 2.56 6.27 -2.11
CA ARG A 8 2.08 7.15 -1.04
C ARG A 8 3.30 7.79 -0.37
N LEU A 9 3.25 9.09 -0.15
CA LEU A 9 4.32 9.85 0.50
C LEU A 9 3.93 10.15 1.94
N ARG A 10 4.88 9.99 2.86
CA ARG A 10 4.67 10.22 4.29
C ARG A 10 5.75 11.08 4.91
N VAL A 11 5.35 11.83 5.93
CA VAL A 11 6.21 12.40 6.96
C VAL A 11 5.70 11.87 8.28
N ASP A 12 6.53 11.08 8.96
CA ASP A 12 6.15 10.34 10.16
C ASP A 12 4.86 9.54 9.93
N ASN A 13 3.80 9.90 10.66
CA ASN A 13 2.52 9.23 10.67
C ASN A 13 1.47 9.92 9.77
N GLN A 14 1.89 10.86 8.93
CA GLN A 14 1.00 11.65 8.08
C GLN A 14 1.24 11.38 6.61
N ILE A 15 0.15 11.16 5.89
CA ILE A 15 0.16 11.11 4.43
C ILE A 15 0.23 12.55 3.93
N VAL A 16 1.31 12.91 3.26
CA VAL A 16 1.55 14.28 2.75
C VAL A 16 1.26 14.39 1.25
N GLY A 17 1.06 13.26 0.58
CA GLY A 17 0.66 13.21 -0.82
C GLY A 17 1.05 11.90 -1.48
N TYR A 18 1.24 11.97 -2.79
CA TYR A 18 1.48 10.82 -3.65
C TYR A 18 2.46 11.18 -4.75
N LYS A 19 3.23 10.19 -5.20
CA LYS A 19 4.21 10.30 -6.27
C LYS A 19 3.91 9.26 -7.34
N ARG A 20 4.02 9.66 -8.60
CA ARG A 20 3.90 8.80 -9.78
C ARG A 20 5.19 8.87 -10.56
N VAL A 21 5.77 7.72 -10.84
CA VAL A 21 6.93 7.59 -11.70
C VAL A 21 6.47 7.01 -13.05
N SER A 22 6.68 7.76 -14.13
CA SER A 22 6.31 7.33 -15.48
C SER A 22 7.45 7.64 -16.46
N GLY A 23 8.27 6.64 -16.75
CA GLY A 23 9.49 6.81 -17.54
C GLY A 23 10.43 7.84 -16.88
N ASN A 24 10.71 8.93 -17.60
CA ASN A 24 11.57 10.02 -17.13
C ASN A 24 10.82 11.10 -16.35
N TYR A 25 9.50 10.98 -16.20
CA TYR A 25 8.68 11.96 -15.51
C TYR A 25 8.35 11.51 -14.09
N THR A 26 8.49 12.43 -13.15
CA THR A 26 7.95 12.28 -11.80
C THR A 26 6.87 13.32 -11.60
N LEU A 27 5.68 12.87 -11.21
CA LEU A 27 4.54 13.72 -10.90
C LEU A 27 4.12 13.51 -9.44
N PHE A 28 3.51 14.53 -8.87
CA PHE A 28 3.06 14.57 -7.49
C PHE A 28 1.61 15.02 -7.42
N SER A 29 0.89 14.53 -6.42
CA SER A 29 -0.49 14.89 -6.15
C SER A 29 -0.74 14.87 -4.64
N LEU A 30 -1.56 15.80 -4.13
CA LEU A 30 -1.98 15.80 -2.73
C LEU A 30 -3.18 14.86 -2.48
N ASP A 31 -3.95 14.53 -3.52
CA ASP A 31 -5.29 13.95 -3.43
C ASP A 31 -5.54 12.75 -4.37
N LEU A 32 -4.55 12.34 -5.18
CA LEU A 32 -4.62 11.34 -6.26
C LEU A 32 -5.28 11.79 -7.57
N PHE A 33 -5.81 13.02 -7.65
CA PHE A 33 -6.48 13.54 -8.85
C PHE A 33 -5.61 14.55 -9.60
N HIS A 34 -5.09 15.54 -8.90
CA HIS A 34 -4.35 16.65 -9.52
C HIS A 34 -2.84 16.38 -9.54
N TRP A 35 -2.37 15.72 -10.60
CA TRP A 35 -0.96 15.39 -10.80
C TRP A 35 -0.20 16.52 -11.48
N ASN A 36 0.93 16.93 -10.91
CA ASN A 36 1.79 17.98 -11.47
C ASN A 36 3.28 17.76 -11.11
N GLY A 37 4.17 18.57 -11.65
CA GLY A 37 5.62 18.43 -11.43
C GLY A 37 6.15 19.06 -10.15
N LYS A 38 5.31 19.67 -9.29
CA LYS A 38 5.76 20.32 -8.06
C LYS A 38 6.10 19.25 -7.01
N PRO A 39 7.36 19.14 -6.57
CA PRO A 39 7.75 18.17 -5.55
C PRO A 39 7.01 18.42 -4.23
N ILE A 40 6.74 17.32 -3.52
CA ILE A 40 6.24 17.32 -2.14
C ILE A 40 7.40 16.82 -1.28
N ASP A 41 7.63 17.47 -0.14
CA ASP A 41 8.63 17.01 0.83
C ASP A 41 8.09 15.79 1.58
N PHE A 42 8.89 14.73 1.68
CA PHE A 42 8.55 13.49 2.38
C PHE A 42 9.79 12.83 2.96
N SER A 43 9.64 12.07 4.03
CA SER A 43 10.71 11.25 4.60
C SER A 43 10.59 9.77 4.22
N GLN A 44 9.38 9.31 3.89
CA GLN A 44 9.09 7.92 3.54
C GLN A 44 8.18 7.83 2.31
N SER A 45 8.28 6.75 1.54
CA SER A 45 7.38 6.46 0.44
C SER A 45 7.00 4.98 0.39
N ASP A 46 5.70 4.69 0.35
CA ASP A 46 5.15 3.35 0.34
C ASP A 46 4.70 2.98 -1.08
N ARG A 47 5.08 1.81 -1.59
CA ARG A 47 4.67 1.36 -2.93
C ARG A 47 3.17 1.06 -2.97
N CYS A 48 2.48 1.48 -4.03
CA CYS A 48 1.10 1.07 -4.28
C CYS A 48 1.07 -0.38 -4.79
N THR A 49 0.12 -1.17 -4.32
CA THR A 49 -0.08 -2.55 -4.79
C THR A 49 -0.83 -2.60 -6.14
N GLY A 50 -1.52 -1.52 -6.50
CA GLY A 50 -2.49 -1.53 -7.60
C GLY A 50 -3.81 -2.24 -7.25
N LEU A 51 -4.00 -2.62 -5.98
CA LEU A 51 -5.22 -3.25 -5.46
C LEU A 51 -5.99 -2.27 -4.58
N GLN A 52 -7.29 -2.53 -4.39
CA GLN A 52 -8.18 -1.72 -3.56
C GLN A 52 -8.90 -2.59 -2.52
N ASP A 53 -9.32 -1.97 -1.42
CA ASP A 53 -10.23 -2.58 -0.44
C ASP A 53 -11.72 -2.39 -0.82
N LYS A 54 -12.63 -2.89 0.03
CA LYS A 54 -14.09 -2.79 -0.20
C LYS A 54 -14.62 -1.36 -0.27
N ASN A 55 -13.89 -0.40 0.31
CA ASN A 55 -14.24 1.01 0.34
C ASN A 55 -13.59 1.80 -0.81
N ASN A 56 -12.95 1.11 -1.77
CA ASN A 56 -12.17 1.71 -2.87
C ASN A 56 -10.91 2.45 -2.43
N ASN A 57 -10.42 2.21 -1.22
CA ASN A 57 -9.11 2.72 -0.81
C ASN A 57 -8.03 1.91 -1.52
N TRP A 58 -7.07 2.60 -2.13
CA TRP A 58 -5.87 1.95 -2.67
C TRP A 58 -5.04 1.37 -1.52
N LEU A 59 -4.53 0.17 -1.73
CA LEU A 59 -3.62 -0.49 -0.80
C LEU A 59 -2.18 -0.14 -1.14
N PHE A 60 -1.41 0.16 -0.10
CA PHE A 60 0.01 0.49 -0.18
C PHE A 60 0.80 -0.41 0.77
N GLU A 61 2.11 -0.46 0.55
CA GLU A 61 3.05 -0.94 1.53
C GLU A 61 2.80 -0.30 2.92
N GLN A 62 3.06 -1.06 3.97
CA GLN A 62 2.71 -0.77 5.36
C GLN A 62 1.21 -0.72 5.67
N ASP A 63 0.28 -0.87 4.71
CA ASP A 63 -1.14 -0.95 5.08
C ASP A 63 -1.44 -2.18 5.93
N ILE A 64 -2.26 -1.98 6.95
CA ILE A 64 -2.82 -3.04 7.79
C ILE A 64 -4.21 -3.38 7.25
N ILE A 65 -4.40 -4.64 6.90
CA ILE A 65 -5.64 -5.14 6.29
C ILE A 65 -6.20 -6.35 7.05
N GLN A 66 -7.51 -6.53 6.93
CA GLN A 66 -8.23 -7.75 7.31
C GLN A 66 -8.97 -8.31 6.10
N SER A 67 -9.09 -9.64 6.05
CA SER A 67 -9.89 -10.35 5.05
C SER A 67 -10.97 -11.18 5.73
N THR A 68 -12.18 -11.21 5.16
CA THR A 68 -13.25 -12.09 5.65
C THR A 68 -12.96 -13.57 5.39
N ASP A 69 -12.03 -13.90 4.48
CA ASP A 69 -11.59 -15.29 4.25
C ASP A 69 -10.65 -15.79 5.36
N TYR A 70 -10.03 -14.86 6.09
CA TYR A 70 -9.09 -15.11 7.19
C TYR A 70 -9.42 -14.20 8.38
N PRO A 71 -10.60 -14.39 9.01
CA PRO A 71 -11.18 -13.42 9.94
C PRO A 71 -10.38 -13.26 11.25
N ASP A 72 -9.60 -14.28 11.63
CA ASP A 72 -8.78 -14.27 12.84
C ASP A 72 -7.41 -13.61 12.62
N ASN A 73 -7.05 -13.33 11.36
CA ASN A 73 -5.74 -12.80 11.00
C ASN A 73 -5.82 -11.30 10.66
N THR A 74 -4.77 -10.59 11.02
CA THR A 74 -4.55 -9.21 10.57
C THR A 74 -3.17 -9.12 9.94
N PHE A 75 -3.10 -8.52 8.75
CA PHE A 75 -1.90 -8.55 7.93
C PHE A 75 -1.34 -7.15 7.71
N VAL A 76 -0.01 -7.03 7.72
CA VAL A 76 0.70 -5.87 7.14
C VAL A 76 1.10 -6.22 5.71
N VAL A 77 0.84 -5.29 4.79
CA VAL A 77 1.33 -5.35 3.42
C VAL A 77 2.80 -4.94 3.40
N MET A 78 3.71 -5.85 3.04
CA MET A 78 5.14 -5.58 2.96
C MET A 78 5.61 -5.72 1.52
N TYR A 79 6.54 -4.88 1.06
CA TYR A 79 7.18 -5.08 -0.23
C TYR A 79 8.58 -5.66 -0.04
N ASP A 80 8.82 -6.84 -0.61
CA ASP A 80 10.15 -7.45 -0.63
C ASP A 80 10.91 -6.96 -1.87
N ASN A 81 11.98 -6.19 -1.64
CA ASN A 81 12.79 -5.65 -2.74
C ASN A 81 13.64 -6.71 -3.46
N HIS A 82 13.96 -7.83 -2.82
CA HIS A 82 14.73 -8.92 -3.44
C HIS A 82 13.84 -9.80 -4.33
N LEU A 83 12.64 -10.10 -3.86
CA LEU A 83 11.64 -10.90 -4.59
C LEU A 83 10.79 -10.03 -5.52
N THR A 84 10.91 -8.70 -5.41
CA THR A 84 10.16 -7.70 -6.19
C THR A 84 8.65 -7.88 -6.14
N LYS A 85 8.12 -8.31 -4.98
CA LYS A 85 6.69 -8.62 -4.81
C LYS A 85 6.17 -8.18 -3.44
N PHE A 86 4.86 -8.04 -3.35
CA PHE A 86 4.19 -7.82 -2.08
C PHE A 86 3.99 -9.13 -1.32
N LEU A 87 4.12 -9.04 -0.01
CA LEU A 87 3.91 -10.10 0.97
C LEU A 87 2.83 -9.64 1.97
N LEU A 88 2.13 -10.60 2.56
CA LEU A 88 1.33 -10.37 3.74
C LEU A 88 2.09 -10.95 4.94
N VAL A 89 2.32 -10.12 5.95
CA VAL A 89 2.92 -10.55 7.22
C VAL A 89 1.83 -10.49 8.28
N GLU A 90 1.56 -11.61 8.92
CA GLU A 90 0.61 -11.66 10.01
C GLU A 90 1.17 -10.96 11.25
N ILE A 91 0.42 -10.02 11.82
CA ILE A 91 0.90 -9.18 12.93
C ILE A 91 1.12 -9.98 14.21
N ASN A 92 0.20 -10.89 14.53
CA ASN A 92 0.20 -11.59 15.81
C ASN A 92 1.34 -12.61 15.92
N GLU A 93 1.53 -13.39 14.86
CA GLU A 93 2.56 -14.42 14.82
C GLU A 93 3.89 -13.93 14.22
N GLN A 94 3.90 -12.74 13.61
CA GLN A 94 5.06 -12.17 12.90
C GLN A 94 5.64 -13.08 11.81
N VAL A 95 4.77 -13.89 11.21
CA VAL A 95 5.13 -14.82 10.14
C VAL A 95 4.66 -14.30 8.79
N ILE A 96 5.42 -14.63 7.74
CA ILE A 96 4.99 -14.42 6.37
C ILE A 96 3.83 -15.37 6.12
N PHE A 97 2.70 -14.81 5.73
CA PHE A 97 1.54 -15.58 5.32
C PHE A 97 1.83 -16.26 3.98
N GLU A 98 1.53 -17.55 3.88
CA GLU A 98 1.94 -18.39 2.75
C GLU A 98 1.31 -17.97 1.42
N HIS A 99 0.16 -17.30 1.47
CA HIS A 99 -0.57 -16.85 0.30
C HIS A 99 -0.15 -15.45 -0.18
N SER A 100 -0.11 -15.29 -1.50
CA SER A 100 0.16 -14.00 -2.15
C SER A 100 -0.91 -12.97 -1.84
N ILE A 101 -0.55 -11.68 -1.80
CA ILE A 101 -1.52 -10.60 -1.62
C ILE A 101 -2.60 -10.61 -2.70
N GLU A 102 -2.25 -10.96 -3.95
CA GLU A 102 -3.19 -11.01 -5.06
C GLU A 102 -4.28 -12.07 -4.84
N LEU A 103 -3.96 -13.17 -4.14
CA LEU A 103 -4.93 -14.19 -3.78
C LEU A 103 -5.89 -13.69 -2.70
N VAL A 104 -5.36 -13.08 -1.63
CA VAL A 104 -6.16 -12.57 -0.51
C VAL A 104 -7.02 -11.37 -0.92
N CYS A 105 -6.51 -10.54 -1.83
CA CYS A 105 -7.13 -9.31 -2.29
C CYS A 105 -7.80 -9.45 -3.68
N ASN A 106 -8.01 -10.67 -4.19
CA ASN A 106 -8.64 -10.89 -5.49
C ASN A 106 -10.07 -10.35 -5.56
N ASP A 107 -10.80 -10.41 -4.44
CA ASP A 107 -12.12 -9.85 -4.25
C ASP A 107 -12.04 -8.76 -3.19
N LYS A 108 -11.92 -7.52 -3.67
CA LYS A 108 -11.84 -6.35 -2.79
C LYS A 108 -12.97 -6.26 -1.76
N ARG A 109 -14.16 -6.85 -2.03
CA ARG A 109 -15.31 -6.81 -1.12
C ARG A 109 -15.04 -7.53 0.20
N LYS A 110 -14.08 -8.44 0.20
CA LYS A 110 -13.64 -9.20 1.38
C LYS A 110 -12.54 -8.51 2.18
N VAL A 111 -11.89 -7.51 1.61
CA VAL A 111 -10.74 -6.84 2.22
C VAL A 111 -11.15 -5.50 2.81
N THR A 112 -10.70 -5.24 4.02
CA THR A 112 -10.84 -3.95 4.68
C THR A 112 -9.46 -3.44 5.07
N ARG A 113 -9.10 -2.24 4.58
CA ARG A 113 -7.93 -1.52 5.12
C ARG A 113 -8.31 -0.88 6.45
N ILE A 114 -7.57 -1.21 7.50
CA ILE A 114 -7.80 -0.68 8.85
C ILE A 114 -7.04 0.63 9.03
N THR A 115 -5.73 0.57 8.79
CA THR A 115 -4.79 1.69 8.97
C THR A 115 -3.49 1.37 8.22
N PHE A 116 -2.40 2.06 8.52
CA PHE A 116 -1.06 1.72 8.10
C PHE A 116 -0.13 1.66 9.31
N ASN A 117 0.90 0.81 9.20
CA ASN A 117 1.89 0.59 10.23
C ASN A 117 2.97 1.67 10.21
N PHE A 118 3.54 1.92 11.39
CA PHE A 118 4.61 2.89 11.61
C PHE A 118 5.87 2.10 11.99
N ILE A 119 6.62 1.65 11.00
CA ILE A 119 7.98 1.18 11.25
C ILE A 119 8.92 2.26 10.71
N ASN A 120 9.68 2.87 11.62
CA ASN A 120 10.76 3.81 11.33
C ASN A 120 12.01 3.07 10.89
#